data_AF-A0A958DJU9-F1
#
_entry.id   AF-A0A958DJU9-F1
#
_cell.length_a   1.000
_cell.length_b   1.000
_cell.length_c   1.000
_cell.angle_alpha   90.00
_cell.angle_beta   90.00
_cell.angle_gamma   90.00
#
_symmetry.space_group_name_H-M   'P 1'
#
loop_
_entity.id
_entity.type
_entity.pdbx_description
1 polymer ?
#
loop_
_entity_poly.entity_id
_entity_poly.type
_entity_poly.pdbx_seq_one_letter_code
_entity_poly.pdbx_strand_id
1 'polypeptide(L)'
;MKRSIILILILTAVFEPFSSIKAEEDGASALAGLGLLVSGLTIIFSGIGDIASAAESAKKYNATLTEMSLLASVHEVNAVPRMFAQPAFSRAALLKSGDRRVFYTLQVSQRHKNPGTATLWSLGSTLIPTASGYLMMEAGGWDSNSPSFIAGVVTVSGGWVFGPSAGHWYAKQNARGWTSALIRMAAYGVGFFCLSAVASEG
;
A
#
# COMPACT_ATOMS: atom_id res chain seq x y z
N MET A 1 -24.98 2.56 1.47
CA MET A 1 -25.28 2.20 2.86
C MET A 1 -24.28 1.22 3.50
N LYS A 2 -24.00 0.03 2.94
CA LYS A 2 -23.13 -0.97 3.61
C LYS A 2 -21.69 -0.51 3.95
N ARG A 3 -21.11 0.41 3.18
CA ARG A 3 -19.76 0.95 3.44
C ARG A 3 -19.69 1.87 4.66
N SER A 4 -20.81 2.51 5.03
CA SER A 4 -20.85 3.45 6.15
C SER A 4 -20.87 2.74 7.51
N ILE A 5 -21.50 1.56 7.60
CA ILE A 5 -21.60 0.79 8.85
C ILE A 5 -20.24 0.25 9.28
N ILE A 6 -19.44 -0.24 8.34
CA ILE A 6 -18.07 -0.75 8.62
C ILE A 6 -17.18 0.38 9.13
N LEU A 7 -17.29 1.58 8.55
CA LEU A 7 -16.52 2.75 8.98
C LEU A 7 -16.87 3.17 10.41
N ILE A 8 -18.17 3.15 10.74
CA ILE A 8 -18.67 3.49 12.08
C ILE A 8 -18.17 2.49 13.12
N LEU A 9 -18.21 1.18 12.83
CA LEU A 9 -17.73 0.14 13.74
C LEU A 9 -16.22 0.24 14.01
N ILE A 10 -15.43 0.55 12.98
CA ILE A 10 -13.98 0.79 13.13
C ILE A 10 -13.74 2.04 13.98
N LEU A 11 -14.47 3.13 13.73
CA LEU A 11 -14.36 4.36 14.52
C LEU A 11 -14.73 4.15 15.99
N THR A 12 -15.80 3.43 16.30
CA THR A 12 -16.19 3.17 17.70
C THR A 12 -15.18 2.30 18.43
N ALA A 13 -14.68 1.22 17.81
CA ALA A 13 -13.67 0.35 18.42
C ALA A 13 -12.34 1.06 18.67
N VAL A 14 -12.01 2.06 17.85
CA VAL A 14 -10.81 2.89 18.01
C VAL A 14 -10.99 3.94 19.09
N PHE A 15 -12.17 4.57 19.19
CA PHE A 15 -12.41 5.69 20.12
C PHE A 15 -12.70 5.25 21.56
N GLU A 16 -13.27 4.06 21.77
CA GLU A 16 -13.60 3.55 23.10
C GLU A 16 -12.44 3.61 24.11
N PRO A 17 -11.21 3.12 23.79
CA PRO A 17 -10.10 3.15 24.73
C PRO A 17 -9.58 4.56 25.06
N PHE A 18 -9.87 5.58 24.24
CA PHE A 18 -9.46 6.97 24.53
C PHE A 18 -10.38 7.67 25.52
N SER A 19 -11.61 7.19 25.69
CA SER A 19 -12.58 7.80 26.61
C SER A 19 -12.24 7.59 28.09
N SER A 20 -11.33 6.67 28.42
CA SER A 20 -10.93 6.38 29.80
C SER A 20 -9.68 7.12 30.28
N ILE A 21 -9.05 7.93 29.41
CA ILE A 21 -7.89 8.75 29.81
C ILE A 21 -8.45 9.92 30.64
N LYS A 22 -8.44 9.77 31.97
CA LYS A 22 -8.70 10.89 32.88
C LYS A 22 -7.63 11.95 32.62
N ALA A 23 -8.06 13.19 32.38
CA ALA A 23 -7.17 14.33 32.32
C ALA A 23 -6.57 14.53 33.72
N GLU A 24 -5.41 13.93 33.96
CA GLU A 24 -4.58 14.19 35.12
C GLU A 24 -3.93 15.58 34.92
N GLU A 25 -3.84 16.39 35.99
CA GLU A 25 -3.45 17.81 35.91
C GLU A 25 -1.99 18.05 35.49
N ASP A 26 -1.21 16.99 35.29
CA ASP A 26 0.16 17.06 34.80
C ASP A 26 0.18 17.24 33.27
N GLY A 27 0.58 18.44 32.83
CA GLY A 27 0.61 18.82 31.41
C GLY A 27 1.43 17.88 30.50
N ALA A 28 2.37 17.10 31.05
CA ALA A 28 3.14 16.09 30.34
C ALA A 28 2.28 14.88 29.91
N SER A 29 1.45 14.36 30.81
CA SER A 29 0.51 13.26 30.54
C SER A 29 -0.53 13.65 29.49
N ALA A 30 -1.01 14.89 29.53
CA ALA A 30 -1.94 15.42 28.53
C ALA A 30 -1.31 15.48 27.11
N LEU A 31 -0.05 15.91 27.02
CA LEU A 31 0.65 16.02 25.73
C LEU A 31 0.94 14.64 25.12
N ALA A 32 1.30 13.66 25.95
CA ALA A 32 1.51 12.29 25.48
C ALA A 32 0.22 11.60 25.05
N GLY A 33 -0.88 11.79 25.79
CA GLY A 33 -2.21 11.31 25.39
C GLY A 33 -2.64 11.89 24.04
N LEU A 34 -2.41 13.18 23.81
CA LEU A 34 -2.66 13.83 22.52
C LEU A 34 -1.76 13.28 21.41
N GLY A 35 -0.47 13.04 21.68
CA GLY A 35 0.46 12.41 20.74
C GLY A 35 0.04 11.01 20.31
N LEU A 36 -0.44 10.19 21.25
CA LEU A 36 -1.00 8.86 20.97
C LEU A 36 -2.28 8.94 20.13
N LEU A 37 -3.17 9.87 20.45
CA LEU A 37 -4.40 10.07 19.67
C LEU A 37 -4.10 10.52 18.24
N VAL A 38 -3.23 11.53 18.06
CA VAL A 38 -2.87 12.04 16.74
C VAL A 38 -2.15 10.98 15.90
N SER A 39 -1.22 10.23 16.49
CA SER A 39 -0.52 9.14 15.79
C SER A 39 -1.49 8.01 15.40
N GLY A 40 -2.35 7.57 16.31
CA GLY A 40 -3.37 6.54 16.06
C GLY A 40 -4.33 6.93 14.93
N LEU A 41 -4.89 8.15 14.99
CA LEU A 41 -5.77 8.66 13.93
C LEU A 41 -5.05 8.77 12.59
N THR A 42 -3.79 9.23 12.58
CA THR A 42 -2.98 9.31 11.36
C THR A 42 -2.82 7.94 10.70
N ILE A 43 -2.50 6.90 11.48
CA ILE A 43 -2.35 5.52 10.99
C ILE A 43 -3.65 5.02 10.38
N ILE A 44 -4.78 5.22 11.08
CA ILE A 44 -6.09 4.72 10.66
C ILE A 44 -6.59 5.44 9.41
N PHE A 45 -6.61 6.77 9.42
CA PHE A 45 -7.08 7.54 8.26
C PHE A 45 -6.19 7.33 7.03
N SER A 46 -4.86 7.29 7.22
CA SER A 46 -3.93 6.95 6.13
C SER A 46 -4.18 5.54 5.61
N GLY A 47 -4.36 4.56 6.50
CA GLY A 47 -4.62 3.17 6.11
C GLY A 47 -5.92 3.01 5.33
N ILE A 48 -7.02 3.61 5.81
CA ILE A 48 -8.30 3.60 5.11
C ILE A 48 -8.19 4.27 3.73
N GLY A 49 -7.47 5.40 3.65
CA GLY A 49 -7.23 6.11 2.40
C GLY A 49 -6.50 5.25 1.35
N ASP A 50 -5.47 4.52 1.77
CA ASP A 50 -4.74 3.61 0.88
C ASP A 50 -5.61 2.42 0.43
N ILE A 51 -6.34 1.78 1.35
CA ILE A 51 -7.26 0.68 1.02
C ILE A 51 -8.32 1.13 0.02
N ALA A 52 -8.91 2.31 0.25
CA ALA A 52 -9.95 2.87 -0.62
C ALA A 52 -9.42 3.23 -2.01
N SER A 53 -8.18 3.74 -2.09
CA SER A 53 -7.57 4.17 -3.36
C SER A 53 -6.84 3.06 -4.11
N ALA A 54 -6.65 1.87 -3.53
CA ALA A 54 -5.98 0.73 -4.18
C ALA A 54 -6.62 0.31 -5.51
N ALA A 55 -7.96 0.25 -5.57
CA ALA A 55 -8.67 -0.08 -6.81
C ALA A 55 -8.47 0.99 -7.90
N GLU A 56 -8.47 2.26 -7.51
CA GLU A 56 -8.23 3.38 -8.42
C GLU A 56 -6.79 3.37 -8.95
N SER A 57 -5.80 3.06 -8.11
CA SER A 57 -4.41 2.88 -8.54
C SER A 57 -4.26 1.81 -9.62
N ALA A 58 -4.96 0.68 -9.49
CA ALA A 58 -4.96 -0.37 -10.51
C ALA A 58 -5.62 0.09 -11.82
N LYS A 59 -6.73 0.83 -11.74
CA LYS A 59 -7.38 1.43 -12.93
C LYS A 59 -6.45 2.43 -13.63
N LYS A 60 -5.78 3.30 -12.86
CA LYS A 60 -4.82 4.27 -13.38
C LYS A 60 -3.65 3.57 -14.09
N TYR A 61 -3.11 2.51 -13.49
CA TYR A 61 -2.07 1.71 -14.11
C TYR A 61 -2.53 1.12 -15.46
N ASN A 62 -3.71 0.50 -15.50
CA ASN A 62 -4.26 -0.05 -16.75
C ASN A 62 -4.47 1.03 -17.82
N ALA A 63 -4.95 2.22 -17.44
CA ALA A 63 -5.12 3.34 -18.38
C ALA A 63 -3.80 3.75 -19.04
N THR A 64 -2.71 3.86 -18.25
CA THR A 64 -1.37 4.17 -18.77
C THR A 64 -0.87 3.08 -19.72
N LEU A 65 -1.20 1.80 -19.48
CA LEU A 65 -0.85 0.72 -20.41
C LEU A 65 -1.55 0.88 -21.76
N THR A 66 -2.83 1.24 -21.74
CA THR A 66 -3.60 1.48 -22.97
C THR A 66 -3.02 2.65 -23.76
N GLU A 67 -2.70 3.76 -23.08
CA GLU A 67 -2.08 4.93 -23.71
C GLU A 67 -0.73 4.59 -24.36
N MET A 68 0.13 3.86 -23.65
CA MET A 68 1.42 3.42 -24.20
C MET A 68 1.26 2.48 -25.41
N SER A 69 0.27 1.58 -25.37
CA SER A 69 -0.03 0.70 -26.51
C SER A 69 -0.53 1.48 -27.74
N LEU A 70 -1.32 2.52 -27.51
CA LEU A 70 -1.83 3.38 -28.58
C LEU A 70 -0.70 4.21 -29.19
N LEU A 71 0.15 4.82 -28.37
CA LEU A 71 1.33 5.57 -28.83
C LEU A 71 2.30 4.68 -29.63
N ALA A 72 2.54 3.45 -29.18
CA ALA A 72 3.36 2.48 -29.91
C ALA A 72 2.77 2.16 -31.29
N SER A 73 1.45 1.94 -31.36
CA SER A 73 0.76 1.65 -32.63
C SER A 73 0.81 2.83 -33.61
N VAL A 74 0.66 4.08 -33.12
CA VAL A 74 0.75 5.29 -33.96
C VAL A 74 2.18 5.48 -34.49
N HIS A 75 3.20 5.20 -33.68
CA HIS A 75 4.58 5.31 -34.12
C HIS A 75 4.94 4.26 -35.19
N GLU A 76 4.40 3.04 -35.06
CA GLU A 76 4.55 2.00 -36.08
C GLU A 76 3.92 2.42 -37.41
N VAL A 77 2.67 2.93 -37.40
CA VAL A 77 1.98 3.39 -38.62
C VAL A 77 2.72 4.54 -39.32
N ASN A 78 3.32 5.45 -38.55
CA ASN A 78 4.08 6.59 -39.11
C ASN A 78 5.51 6.22 -39.56
N ALA A 79 6.06 5.08 -39.15
CA ALA A 79 7.36 4.59 -39.62
C ALA A 79 7.27 3.84 -40.97
N VAL A 80 6.07 3.37 -41.35
CA VAL A 80 5.84 2.59 -42.58
C VAL A 80 5.85 3.39 -43.91
N PRO A 81 5.62 4.71 -44.02
CA PRO A 81 5.57 5.36 -45.33
C PRO A 81 6.91 5.48 -46.09
N ARG A 82 8.06 5.14 -45.48
CA ARG A 82 9.37 5.26 -46.15
C ARG A 82 10.03 3.95 -46.58
N MET A 83 9.54 2.79 -46.13
CA MET A 83 10.08 1.50 -46.61
C MET A 83 9.44 1.03 -47.92
N PHE A 84 8.24 1.49 -48.27
CA PHE A 84 7.62 1.19 -49.57
C PHE A 84 8.05 2.14 -50.71
N ALA A 85 8.89 3.13 -50.41
CA ALA A 85 9.57 3.97 -51.40
C ALA A 85 11.06 3.63 -51.55
N GLN A 86 11.49 2.42 -51.16
CA GLN A 86 12.78 1.91 -51.60
C GLN A 86 12.59 1.21 -52.96
N PRO A 87 13.22 1.70 -54.04
CA PRO A 87 13.12 1.09 -55.35
C PRO A 87 13.76 -0.30 -55.30
N ALA A 88 12.97 -1.37 -55.44
CA ALA A 88 13.32 -2.73 -55.88
C ALA A 88 14.74 -3.31 -55.60
N PHE A 89 15.46 -2.83 -54.59
CA PHE A 89 16.82 -3.27 -54.31
C PHE A 89 16.75 -4.49 -53.41
N SER A 90 16.77 -5.64 -54.09
CA SER A 90 17.48 -6.84 -53.66
C SER A 90 16.92 -7.55 -52.43
N ARG A 91 15.73 -8.15 -52.61
CA ARG A 91 15.21 -9.28 -51.80
C ARG A 91 16.25 -10.41 -51.60
N ALA A 92 17.27 -10.50 -52.45
CA ALA A 92 18.35 -11.48 -52.37
C ALA A 92 19.43 -11.18 -51.31
N ALA A 93 19.59 -9.93 -50.86
CA ALA A 93 20.63 -9.58 -49.88
C ALA A 93 20.21 -9.90 -48.43
N LEU A 94 18.91 -9.80 -48.13
CA LEU A 94 18.35 -10.01 -46.78
C LEU A 94 18.24 -11.50 -46.39
N LEU A 95 18.26 -12.42 -47.36
CA LEU A 95 18.26 -13.86 -47.12
C LEU A 95 19.67 -14.44 -46.86
N LYS A 96 20.73 -13.69 -47.19
CA LYS A 96 22.12 -14.18 -47.08
C LYS A 96 22.83 -13.72 -45.81
N SER A 97 22.36 -12.66 -45.16
CA SER A 97 22.73 -12.39 -43.78
C SER A 97 21.89 -13.30 -42.89
N GLY A 98 22.47 -14.39 -42.38
CA GLY A 98 21.91 -15.20 -41.28
C GLY A 98 21.73 -14.44 -39.96
N ASP A 99 21.58 -13.13 -40.05
CA ASP A 99 21.31 -12.18 -38.99
C ASP A 99 19.81 -12.28 -38.70
N ARG A 100 19.47 -13.25 -37.84
CA ARG A 100 18.16 -13.33 -37.19
C ARG A 100 17.98 -12.07 -36.36
N ARG A 101 17.66 -10.94 -36.99
CA ARG A 101 16.96 -9.85 -36.32
C ARG A 101 15.55 -10.35 -36.09
N VAL A 102 15.46 -11.20 -35.07
CA VAL A 102 14.24 -11.49 -34.35
C VAL A 102 13.66 -10.12 -34.08
N PHE A 103 12.59 -9.78 -34.79
CA PHE A 103 11.69 -8.73 -34.35
C PHE A 103 11.20 -9.22 -33.00
N TYR A 104 11.91 -8.84 -31.95
CA TYR A 104 11.35 -8.82 -30.62
C TYR A 104 10.24 -7.78 -30.74
N THR A 105 9.07 -8.22 -31.18
CA THR A 105 7.85 -7.64 -30.65
C THR A 105 8.07 -7.76 -29.15
N LEU A 106 8.51 -6.66 -28.55
CA LEU A 106 8.39 -6.38 -27.14
C LEU A 106 6.87 -6.34 -26.91
N GLN A 107 6.22 -7.50 -27.00
CA GLN A 107 5.03 -7.82 -26.27
C GLN A 107 5.48 -7.81 -24.81
N VAL A 108 5.67 -6.59 -24.30
CA VAL A 108 5.59 -6.36 -22.88
C VAL A 108 4.14 -6.70 -22.59
N SER A 109 3.89 -7.96 -22.25
CA SER A 109 2.58 -8.46 -21.83
C SER A 109 2.31 -7.84 -20.48
N GLN A 110 2.04 -6.53 -20.49
CA GLN A 110 1.64 -5.77 -19.33
C GLN A 110 0.24 -6.28 -19.01
N ARG A 111 0.20 -7.33 -18.18
CA ARG A 111 -1.03 -7.98 -17.77
C ARG A 111 -1.87 -6.95 -17.03
N HIS A 112 -3.06 -6.69 -17.55
CA HIS A 112 -4.05 -5.83 -16.91
C HIS A 112 -4.23 -6.26 -15.45
N LYS A 113 -4.20 -5.29 -14.55
CA LYS A 113 -4.35 -5.50 -13.11
C LYS A 113 -5.82 -5.43 -12.75
N ASN A 114 -6.34 -6.46 -12.09
CA ASN A 114 -7.70 -6.42 -11.57
C ASN A 114 -7.80 -5.47 -10.35
N PRO A 115 -8.67 -4.44 -10.38
CA PRO A 115 -8.87 -3.51 -9.26
C PRO A 115 -9.34 -4.19 -7.96
N GLY A 116 -10.19 -5.20 -8.07
CA GLY A 116 -10.69 -5.94 -6.90
C GLY A 116 -9.56 -6.69 -6.20
N THR A 117 -8.63 -7.26 -6.97
CA THR A 117 -7.44 -7.93 -6.41
C THR A 117 -6.54 -6.93 -5.68
N ALA A 118 -6.39 -5.69 -6.17
CA ALA A 118 -5.61 -4.66 -5.48
C ALA A 118 -6.20 -4.32 -4.10
N THR A 119 -7.51 -4.12 -4.01
CA THR A 119 -8.19 -3.90 -2.72
C THR A 119 -8.11 -5.12 -1.81
N LEU A 120 -8.26 -6.33 -2.36
CA LEU A 120 -8.14 -7.57 -1.58
C LEU A 120 -6.72 -7.73 -1.02
N TRP A 121 -5.68 -7.37 -1.77
CA TRP A 121 -4.31 -7.35 -1.27
C TRP A 121 -4.18 -6.41 -0.07
N SER A 122 -4.61 -5.14 -0.18
CA SER A 122 -4.55 -4.20 0.94
C SER A 122 -5.36 -4.65 2.16
N LEU A 123 -6.57 -5.19 1.95
CA LEU A 123 -7.39 -5.70 3.05
C LEU A 123 -6.78 -6.93 3.69
N GLY A 124 -6.37 -7.91 2.90
CA GLY A 124 -5.80 -9.17 3.39
C GLY A 124 -4.51 -8.96 4.17
N SER A 125 -3.58 -8.15 3.64
CA SER A 125 -2.32 -7.81 4.32
C SER A 125 -2.51 -6.95 5.56
N THR A 126 -3.67 -6.33 5.76
CA THR A 126 -4.00 -5.60 6.99
C THR A 126 -4.70 -6.52 7.99
N LEU A 127 -5.78 -7.17 7.56
CA LEU A 127 -6.64 -7.98 8.42
C LEU A 127 -5.98 -9.26 8.90
N ILE A 128 -5.21 -9.96 8.05
CA ILE A 128 -4.58 -11.23 8.45
C ILE A 128 -3.54 -11.00 9.56
N PRO A 129 -2.57 -10.07 9.43
CA PRO A 129 -1.65 -9.80 10.53
C PRO A 129 -2.34 -9.21 11.76
N THR A 130 -3.35 -8.34 11.58
CA THR A 130 -4.10 -7.78 12.71
C THR A 130 -4.80 -8.87 13.50
N ALA A 131 -5.55 -9.76 12.84
CA ALA A 131 -6.23 -10.87 13.49
C ALA A 131 -5.24 -11.87 14.10
N SER A 132 -4.15 -12.19 13.39
CA SER A 132 -3.11 -13.11 13.89
C SER A 132 -2.44 -12.56 15.13
N GLY A 133 -2.07 -11.26 15.13
CA GLY A 133 -1.45 -10.63 16.28
C GLY A 133 -2.40 -10.49 17.47
N TYR A 134 -3.68 -10.22 17.24
CA TYR A 134 -4.70 -10.26 18.29
C TYR A 134 -4.82 -11.65 18.93
N LEU A 135 -4.90 -12.69 18.11
CA LEU A 135 -4.94 -14.08 18.61
C LEU A 135 -3.67 -14.46 19.38
N MET A 136 -2.50 -13.94 18.99
CA MET A 136 -1.25 -14.13 19.73
C MET A 136 -1.28 -13.48 21.11
N MET A 137 -1.80 -12.25 21.22
CA MET A 137 -1.97 -11.57 22.51
C MET A 137 -2.96 -12.32 23.41
N GLU A 138 -4.08 -12.77 22.84
CA GLU A 138 -5.11 -13.50 23.59
C GLU A 138 -4.62 -14.87 24.07
N ALA A 139 -3.94 -15.64 23.21
CA ALA A 139 -3.44 -16.97 23.55
C ALA A 139 -2.28 -16.93 24.57
N GLY A 140 -1.52 -15.84 24.58
CA GLY A 140 -0.37 -15.65 25.46
C GLY A 140 -0.66 -14.88 26.76
N GLY A 141 -1.87 -14.34 26.88
CA GLY A 141 -2.23 -13.39 27.92
C GLY A 141 -1.76 -11.96 27.63
N TRP A 142 -2.39 -11.01 28.32
CA TRP A 142 -2.16 -9.57 28.15
C TRP A 142 -0.98 -9.03 28.99
N ASP A 143 -0.05 -9.91 29.39
CA ASP A 143 1.18 -9.51 30.07
C ASP A 143 2.14 -8.86 29.06
N SER A 144 2.48 -7.59 29.29
CA SER A 144 3.30 -6.76 28.41
C SER A 144 4.72 -7.31 28.22
N ASN A 145 5.21 -8.14 29.14
CA ASN A 145 6.52 -8.78 29.05
C ASN A 145 6.48 -10.15 28.39
N SER A 146 5.28 -10.69 28.09
CA SER A 146 5.17 -12.00 27.47
C SER A 146 5.65 -11.94 26.00
N PRO A 147 6.45 -12.92 25.53
CA PRO A 147 6.89 -12.96 24.13
C PRO A 147 5.73 -12.98 23.13
N SER A 148 4.62 -13.61 23.50
CA SER A 148 3.36 -13.66 22.75
C SER A 148 2.69 -12.30 22.62
N PHE A 149 2.66 -11.49 23.67
CA PHE A 149 2.13 -10.14 23.62
C PHE A 149 2.99 -9.26 22.70
N ILE A 150 4.31 -9.29 22.87
CA ILE A 150 5.25 -8.52 22.04
C ILE A 150 5.11 -8.94 20.57
N ALA A 151 5.10 -10.24 20.28
CA ALA A 151 4.88 -10.75 18.93
C ALA A 151 3.53 -10.30 18.36
N GLY A 152 2.48 -10.33 19.18
CA GLY A 152 1.15 -9.87 18.81
C GLY A 152 1.12 -8.39 18.44
N VAL A 153 1.67 -7.52 19.28
CA VAL A 153 1.78 -6.06 19.02
C VAL A 153 2.59 -5.78 17.77
N VAL A 154 3.74 -6.43 17.59
CA VAL A 154 4.58 -6.28 16.38
C VAL A 154 3.82 -6.73 15.13
N THR A 155 3.06 -7.82 15.21
CA THR A 155 2.29 -8.34 14.08
C THR A 155 1.13 -7.43 13.70
N VAL A 156 0.37 -6.93 14.69
CA VAL A 156 -0.72 -5.95 14.47
C VAL A 156 -0.15 -4.67 13.86
N SER A 157 0.91 -4.11 14.46
CA SER A 157 1.50 -2.86 14.00
C SER A 157 2.10 -2.98 12.61
N GLY A 158 2.82 -4.07 12.30
CA GLY A 158 3.29 -4.36 10.95
C GLY A 158 2.14 -4.46 9.94
N GLY A 159 1.02 -5.07 10.33
CA GLY A 159 -0.21 -5.13 9.54
C GLY A 159 -0.76 -3.75 9.19
N TRP A 160 -0.84 -2.83 10.16
CA TRP A 160 -1.34 -1.48 9.93
C TRP A 160 -0.35 -0.56 9.21
N VAL A 161 0.95 -0.74 9.41
CA VAL A 161 1.98 0.04 8.71
C VAL A 161 2.03 -0.32 7.23
N PHE A 162 2.15 -1.61 6.91
CA PHE A 162 2.44 -2.05 5.53
C PHE A 162 1.22 -2.58 4.80
N GLY A 163 0.24 -3.12 5.53
CA GLY A 163 -0.94 -3.76 4.97
C GLY A 163 -1.68 -2.87 3.98
N PRO A 164 -2.13 -1.66 4.36
CA PRO A 164 -2.88 -0.78 3.47
C PRO A 164 -2.17 -0.48 2.14
N SER A 165 -0.84 -0.40 2.14
CA SER A 165 -0.01 -0.11 0.96
C SER A 165 0.10 -1.26 -0.04
N ALA A 166 -0.23 -2.50 0.33
CA ALA A 166 0.02 -3.67 -0.50
C ALA A 166 -0.68 -3.60 -1.88
N GLY A 167 -1.90 -3.06 -1.92
CA GLY A 167 -2.62 -2.83 -3.17
C GLY A 167 -1.94 -1.84 -4.12
N HIS A 168 -1.24 -0.82 -3.59
CA HIS A 168 -0.45 0.10 -4.40
C HIS A 168 0.77 -0.57 -5.01
N TRP A 169 1.46 -1.44 -4.27
CA TRP A 169 2.57 -2.25 -4.80
C TRP A 169 2.10 -3.22 -5.88
N TYR A 170 0.93 -3.86 -5.68
CA TYR A 170 0.30 -4.69 -6.70
C TYR A 170 0.01 -3.90 -7.99
N ALA A 171 -0.45 -2.65 -7.85
CA ALA A 171 -0.69 -1.71 -8.95
C ALA A 171 0.59 -1.02 -9.48
N LYS A 172 1.78 -1.49 -9.11
CA LYS A 172 3.10 -0.93 -9.51
C LYS A 172 3.32 0.54 -9.12
N GLN A 173 2.54 1.07 -8.19
CA GLN A 173 2.71 2.42 -7.62
C GLN A 173 3.63 2.37 -6.40
N ASN A 174 4.86 1.87 -6.59
CA ASN A 174 5.79 1.57 -5.49
C ASN A 174 6.12 2.79 -4.64
N ALA A 175 6.38 3.94 -5.27
CA ALA A 175 6.66 5.19 -4.57
C ALA A 175 5.53 5.56 -3.61
N ARG A 176 4.26 5.53 -4.08
CA ARG A 176 3.10 5.83 -3.25
C ARG A 176 2.96 4.88 -2.07
N GLY A 177 3.08 3.57 -2.32
CA GLY A 177 2.99 2.57 -1.25
C GLY A 177 4.07 2.72 -0.18
N TRP A 178 5.30 3.08 -0.57
CA TRP A 178 6.39 3.36 0.38
C TRP A 178 6.22 4.67 1.13
N THR A 179 5.79 5.75 0.45
CA THR A 179 5.54 7.03 1.10
C THR A 179 4.49 6.90 2.20
N SER A 180 3.37 6.22 1.95
CA SER A 180 2.33 6.06 2.97
C SER A 180 2.77 5.13 4.11
N ALA A 181 3.52 4.06 3.81
CA ALA A 181 4.11 3.22 4.85
C ALA A 181 5.09 4.01 5.74
N LEU A 182 5.93 4.87 5.16
CA LEU A 182 6.85 5.74 5.91
C LEU A 182 6.12 6.74 6.80
N ILE A 183 5.02 7.33 6.32
CA ILE A 183 4.18 8.23 7.14
C ILE A 183 3.63 7.47 8.36
N ARG A 184 3.15 6.23 8.17
CA ARG A 184 2.64 5.40 9.27
C ARG A 184 3.75 4.96 10.23
N MET A 185 4.93 4.61 9.73
CA MET A 185 6.12 4.35 10.55
C MET A 185 6.48 5.56 11.41
N ALA A 186 6.50 6.76 10.82
CA ALA A 186 6.77 8.00 11.55
C ALA A 186 5.72 8.26 12.63
N ALA A 187 4.43 8.07 12.31
CA ALA A 187 3.35 8.17 13.29
C ALA A 187 3.51 7.18 14.45
N TYR A 188 3.84 5.91 14.16
CA TYR A 188 4.17 4.90 15.18
C TYR A 188 5.34 5.33 16.05
N GLY A 189 6.41 5.86 15.45
CA GLY A 189 7.58 6.36 16.18
C GLY A 189 7.24 7.50 17.12
N VAL A 190 6.42 8.46 16.69
CA VAL A 190 5.92 9.56 17.53
C VAL A 190 5.08 9.02 18.69
N GLY A 191 4.14 8.11 18.41
CA GLY A 191 3.31 7.50 19.46
C GLY A 191 4.14 6.74 20.50
N PHE A 192 5.12 5.95 20.04
CA PHE A 192 6.04 5.24 20.91
C PHE A 192 6.89 6.19 21.77
N PHE A 193 7.42 7.26 21.16
CA PHE A 193 8.18 8.28 21.87
C PHE A 193 7.35 8.95 22.97
N CYS A 194 6.13 9.38 22.64
CA CYS A 194 5.19 9.96 23.61
C CYS A 194 4.88 8.99 24.77
N LEU A 195 4.67 7.71 24.47
CA LEU A 195 4.44 6.68 25.50
C LEU A 195 5.67 6.49 26.40
N SER A 196 6.87 6.47 25.81
CA SER A 196 8.13 6.30 26.55
C SER A 196 8.44 7.48 27.47
N ALA A 197 8.07 8.71 27.06
CA ALA A 197 8.23 9.89 27.88
C ALA A 197 7.39 9.81 29.16
N VAL A 198 6.12 9.43 29.05
CA VAL A 198 5.23 9.23 30.22
C VAL A 198 5.75 8.12 31.13
N ALA A 199 6.19 7.01 30.55
CA ALA A 199 6.72 5.89 31.33
C ALA A 199 8.00 6.23 32.09
N SER A 200 8.71 7.30 31.71
CA SER A 200 9.94 7.74 32.40
C SER A 200 9.72 8.70 33.56
N GLU A 201 8.50 9.25 33.71
CA GLU A 201 8.15 10.21 34.77
C GLU A 201 7.54 9.54 36.02
N GLY A 202 7.19 8.25 35.95
CA GLY A 202 6.62 7.45 37.06
C GLY A 202 7.59 6.41 37.61
#